data_AF-A0A3P7RPC0-F1
#
_entry.id   AF-A0A3P7RPC0-F1
#
_cell.length_a   1.000
_cell.length_b   1.000
_cell.length_c   1.000
_cell.angle_alpha   90.00
_cell.angle_beta   90.00
_cell.angle_gamma   90.00
#
_symmetry.space_group_name_H-M   'P 1'
#
loop_
_entity.id
_entity.type
_entity.pdbx_description
1 polymer ?
#
loop_
_entity_poly.entity_id
_entity_poly.type
_entity_poly.pdbx_seq_one_letter_code
_entity_poly.pdbx_strand_id
1 'polypeptide(L)'
;MDNWEPELLEVMRNLGNNLVANVYESNLAALSNTSNSQSPLPRRPHAGELNTQLRRSWIEAKWVKRVFVRSFVHPSVTVWLLDLYRSWLLQAHSRRVSRARNSPNGAAKGTLPYLSPSAPSTPGSKVTRSHRPRLVDRRRFSTVVRGSTARAQVTLDTLCAHLDSLVFADSARSTPSAPPSSVREKAASRLVLVAGARLGCAPLILAGLARGASPNAFREAAEWARLYRLPQPSDGDPLGALTPPLISAVTGGRIAACELLLTNGADADPLKFKSESPLNHGVRLQKTRSVKSLIYNFRFA
;
A
#
# COMPACT_ATOMS: atom_id res chain seq x y z
N MET A 1 25.79 10.71 10.87
CA MET A 1 24.35 10.67 10.48
C MET A 1 24.15 9.62 9.39
N ASP A 2 25.05 8.63 9.35
CA ASP A 2 25.34 7.86 8.14
C ASP A 2 24.81 6.42 8.24
N ASN A 3 24.12 6.11 9.35
CA ASN A 3 23.37 4.89 9.55
C ASN A 3 21.89 5.14 9.26
N TRP A 4 21.56 5.56 8.04
CA TRP A 4 20.21 5.34 7.57
C TRP A 4 20.00 3.84 7.46
N GLU A 5 18.94 3.32 8.05
CA GLU A 5 18.54 1.92 7.87
C GLU A 5 18.52 1.60 6.36
N PRO A 6 19.33 0.62 5.88
CA PRO A 6 19.42 0.31 4.45
C PRO A 6 18.04 0.00 3.85
N GLU A 7 17.12 -0.48 4.67
CA GLU A 7 15.72 -0.72 4.37
C GLU A 7 14.97 0.56 3.98
N LEU A 8 15.19 1.65 4.72
CA LEU A 8 14.55 2.94 4.46
C LEU A 8 15.10 3.59 3.18
N LEU A 9 16.40 3.47 2.93
CA LEU A 9 17.01 3.95 1.69
C LEU A 9 16.45 3.21 0.47
N GLU A 10 16.31 1.88 0.58
CA GLU A 10 15.73 1.06 -0.47
C GLU A 10 14.26 1.43 -0.72
N VAL A 11 13.49 1.66 0.34
CA VAL A 11 12.12 2.17 0.25
C VAL A 11 12.06 3.55 -0.42
N MET A 12 12.95 4.48 -0.07
CA MET A 12 13.00 5.82 -0.67
C MET A 12 13.39 5.76 -2.15
N ARG A 13 14.32 4.86 -2.52
CA ARG A 13 14.69 4.59 -3.92
C ARG A 13 13.49 4.03 -4.70
N ASN A 14 12.79 3.07 -4.12
CA ASN A 14 11.71 2.33 -4.80
C ASN A 14 10.37 3.10 -4.83
N LEU A 15 10.06 3.87 -3.81
CA LEU A 15 8.80 4.62 -3.70
C LEU A 15 8.93 6.11 -3.99
N GLY A 16 10.14 6.66 -3.93
CA GLY A 16 10.36 8.10 -4.03
C GLY A 16 10.00 8.84 -2.74
N ASN A 17 10.71 9.94 -2.50
CA ASN A 17 10.66 10.70 -1.25
C ASN A 17 9.26 11.23 -0.92
N ASN A 18 8.44 11.55 -1.92
CA ASN A 18 7.11 12.11 -1.72
C ASN A 18 6.13 11.12 -1.08
N LEU A 19 6.08 9.87 -1.56
CA LEU A 19 5.18 8.87 -0.98
C LEU A 19 5.61 8.48 0.44
N VAL A 20 6.92 8.40 0.68
CA VAL A 20 7.45 8.13 2.03
C VAL A 20 7.17 9.29 2.97
N ALA A 21 7.36 10.54 2.52
CA ALA A 21 7.00 11.73 3.29
C ALA A 21 5.49 11.79 3.57
N ASN A 22 4.64 11.43 2.59
CA ASN A 22 3.18 11.37 2.79
C ASN A 22 2.77 10.40 3.89
N VAL A 23 3.58 9.38 4.21
CA VAL A 23 3.36 8.46 5.34
C VAL A 23 3.96 9.04 6.63
N TYR A 24 5.25 9.32 6.63
CA TYR A 24 6.01 9.69 7.82
C TYR A 24 5.78 11.13 8.31
N GLU A 25 5.15 11.97 7.50
CA GLU A 25 4.75 13.35 7.82
C GLU A 25 3.23 13.56 7.66
N SER A 26 2.44 12.47 7.60
CA SER A 26 0.99 12.49 7.32
C SER A 26 0.16 13.38 8.27
N ASN A 27 0.61 13.58 9.50
CA ASN A 27 -0.05 14.41 10.51
C ASN A 27 0.70 15.72 10.80
N LEU A 28 1.78 16.01 10.08
CA LEU A 28 2.65 17.16 10.37
C LEU A 28 1.90 18.49 10.31
N ALA A 29 1.08 18.69 9.27
CA ALA A 29 0.31 19.93 9.09
C ALA A 29 -0.77 20.12 10.17
N ALA A 30 -1.35 19.04 10.69
CA ALA A 30 -2.31 19.14 11.80
C ALA A 30 -1.58 19.47 13.11
N LEU A 31 -0.46 18.80 13.38
CA LEU A 31 0.36 19.02 14.57
C LEU A 31 0.99 20.43 14.62
N SER A 32 1.33 21.02 13.47
CA SER A 32 1.85 22.40 13.42
C SER A 32 0.81 23.43 13.83
N ASN A 33 -0.47 23.18 13.56
CA ASN A 33 -1.57 24.09 13.85
C ASN A 33 -2.04 24.01 15.32
N THR A 34 -1.84 22.86 15.98
CA THR A 34 -2.29 22.59 17.36
C THR A 34 -1.23 22.92 18.43
N SER A 35 -0.20 23.70 18.10
CA SER A 35 0.98 23.97 18.94
C SER A 35 0.73 24.83 20.21
N ASN A 36 -0.47 24.79 20.79
CA ASN A 36 -0.82 25.39 22.08
C ASN A 36 -0.86 24.40 23.27
N SER A 37 -0.41 23.14 23.15
CA SER A 37 -0.23 22.29 24.35
C SER A 37 0.87 21.22 24.25
N GLN A 38 1.85 21.39 25.13
CA GLN A 38 2.57 20.39 25.92
C GLN A 38 3.61 19.43 25.30
N SER A 39 3.98 19.53 24.02
CA SER A 39 5.30 19.00 23.60
C SER A 39 5.98 19.85 22.53
N PRO A 40 7.27 20.20 22.69
CA PRO A 40 8.02 20.93 21.68
C PRO A 40 8.40 19.98 20.54
N LEU A 41 7.47 19.72 19.63
CA LEU A 41 7.76 18.97 18.41
C LEU A 41 8.83 19.73 17.62
N PRO A 42 9.90 19.06 17.15
CA PRO A 42 10.91 19.74 16.36
C PRO A 42 10.29 20.24 15.06
N ARG A 43 10.69 21.42 14.60
CA ARG A 43 10.30 21.95 13.29
C ARG A 43 11.14 21.29 12.20
N ARG A 44 10.59 21.22 10.98
CA ARG A 44 11.33 20.78 9.80
C ARG A 44 12.55 21.70 9.54
N PRO A 45 13.78 21.15 9.46
CA PRO A 45 14.96 21.91 9.09
C PRO A 45 14.85 22.45 7.66
N HIS A 46 15.35 23.66 7.42
CA HIS A 46 15.46 24.24 6.08
C HIS A 46 16.65 23.62 5.32
N ALA A 47 16.61 23.71 3.99
CA ALA A 47 17.74 23.28 3.17
C ALA A 47 18.99 24.11 3.53
N GLY A 48 20.11 23.44 3.81
CA GLY A 48 21.36 24.09 4.23
C GLY A 48 21.41 24.46 5.71
N GLU A 49 20.40 24.11 6.52
CA GLU A 49 20.39 24.47 7.94
C GLU A 49 21.52 23.80 8.72
N LEU A 50 22.43 24.58 9.31
CA LEU A 50 23.63 24.10 10.00
C LEU A 50 23.35 23.54 11.41
N ASN A 51 22.16 23.78 11.97
CA ASN A 51 21.80 23.32 13.30
C ASN A 51 21.69 21.78 13.34
N THR A 52 22.76 21.16 13.82
CA THR A 52 22.88 19.69 13.88
C THR A 52 21.91 19.10 14.90
N GLN A 53 21.64 19.78 16.00
CA GLN A 53 20.73 19.30 17.05
C GLN A 53 19.28 19.32 16.58
N LEU A 54 18.86 20.36 15.87
CA LEU A 54 17.54 20.42 15.23
C LEU A 54 17.38 19.31 14.19
N ARG A 55 18.39 19.08 13.36
CA ARG A 55 18.36 17.97 12.38
C ARG A 55 18.26 16.60 13.05
N ARG A 56 19.06 16.34 14.11
CA ARG A 56 19.00 15.08 14.85
C ARG A 56 17.63 14.86 15.49
N SER A 57 17.12 15.85 16.21
CA SER A 57 15.80 15.76 16.87
C SER A 57 14.66 15.57 15.87
N TRP A 58 14.70 16.26 14.72
CA TRP A 58 13.73 16.05 13.65
C TRP A 58 13.78 14.62 13.06
N ILE A 59 14.98 14.12 12.77
CA ILE A 59 15.18 12.76 12.24
C ILE A 59 14.66 11.72 13.25
N GLU A 60 15.00 11.87 14.53
CA GLU A 60 14.54 10.98 15.59
C GLU A 60 13.01 11.03 15.74
N ALA A 61 12.42 12.23 15.74
CA ALA A 61 10.96 12.39 15.80
C ALA A 61 10.23 11.77 14.61
N LYS A 62 10.77 11.92 13.40
CA LYS A 62 10.16 11.43 12.16
C LYS A 62 10.30 9.92 11.99
N TRP A 63 11.50 9.37 12.17
CA TRP A 63 11.80 8.00 11.74
C TRP A 63 11.80 7.00 12.90
N VAL A 64 12.31 7.41 14.06
CA VAL A 64 12.43 6.54 15.25
C VAL A 64 11.12 6.58 16.04
N LYS A 65 10.72 7.77 16.49
CA LYS A 65 9.52 7.99 17.31
C LYS A 65 8.23 8.06 16.49
N ARG A 66 8.34 8.30 15.17
CA ARG A 66 7.23 8.31 14.20
C ARG A 66 6.07 9.22 14.63
N VAL A 67 6.41 10.36 15.25
CA VAL A 67 5.46 11.25 15.93
C VAL A 67 4.50 11.92 14.96
N PHE A 68 4.94 12.11 13.72
CA PHE A 68 4.14 12.77 12.68
C PHE A 68 3.28 11.80 11.86
N VAL A 69 3.28 10.51 12.18
CA VAL A 69 2.44 9.53 11.47
C VAL A 69 1.00 9.62 12.00
N ARG A 70 0.04 9.78 11.10
CA ARG A 70 -1.39 9.93 11.40
C ARG A 70 -1.96 8.66 12.06
N SER A 71 -2.79 8.88 13.08
CA SER A 71 -3.60 7.84 13.72
C SER A 71 -4.62 7.26 12.73
N PHE A 72 -4.83 5.94 12.76
CA PHE A 72 -5.88 5.30 11.98
C PHE A 72 -7.25 5.29 12.66
N VAL A 73 -7.30 5.63 13.95
CA VAL A 73 -8.56 5.87 14.67
C VAL A 73 -8.94 7.34 14.55
N HIS A 74 -9.12 7.83 13.32
CA HIS A 74 -9.60 9.18 13.04
C HIS A 74 -10.51 9.20 11.80
N PRO A 75 -11.66 9.91 11.80
CA PRO A 75 -12.63 9.86 10.70
C PRO A 75 -12.08 10.22 9.31
N SER A 76 -11.09 11.10 9.23
CA SER A 76 -10.52 11.55 7.96
C SER A 76 -9.48 10.60 7.34
N VAL A 77 -9.18 9.47 7.99
CA VAL A 77 -8.04 8.64 7.57
C VAL A 77 -8.30 7.84 6.30
N THR A 78 -9.55 7.43 6.06
CA THR A 78 -9.95 6.64 4.88
C THR A 78 -9.70 7.42 3.60
N VAL A 79 -10.03 8.72 3.58
CA VAL A 79 -9.75 9.62 2.44
C VAL A 79 -8.25 9.67 2.14
N TRP A 80 -7.42 9.85 3.17
CA TRP A 80 -5.97 9.91 3.01
C TRP A 80 -5.38 8.58 2.52
N LEU A 81 -5.85 7.43 3.01
CA LEU A 81 -5.40 6.11 2.55
C LEU A 81 -5.74 5.88 1.07
N LEU A 82 -6.95 6.27 0.65
CA LEU A 82 -7.37 6.19 -0.74
C LEU A 82 -6.51 7.07 -1.65
N ASP A 83 -6.22 8.30 -1.23
CA ASP A 83 -5.36 9.21 -1.98
C ASP A 83 -3.91 8.72 -2.04
N LEU A 84 -3.39 8.17 -0.93
CA LEU A 84 -2.07 7.56 -0.90
C LEU A 84 -1.96 6.39 -1.91
N TYR A 85 -2.97 5.53 -1.96
CA TYR A 85 -3.05 4.45 -2.94
C TYR A 85 -3.13 4.98 -4.38
N ARG A 86 -3.92 6.03 -4.64
CA ARG A 86 -4.03 6.67 -5.96
C ARG A 86 -2.71 7.27 -6.41
N SER A 87 -2.04 8.05 -5.57
CA SER A 87 -0.74 8.64 -5.88
C SER A 87 0.30 7.56 -6.19
N TRP A 88 0.28 6.46 -5.44
CA TRP A 88 1.14 5.31 -5.71
C TRP A 88 0.86 4.65 -7.06
N LEU A 89 -0.41 4.41 -7.40
CA LEU A 89 -0.78 3.83 -8.70
C LEU A 89 -0.33 4.72 -9.86
N LEU A 90 -0.55 6.03 -9.77
CA LEU A 90 -0.14 6.99 -10.79
C LEU A 90 1.38 6.98 -10.99
N GLN A 91 2.13 6.98 -9.89
CA GLN A 91 3.59 6.91 -9.93
C GLN A 91 4.09 5.56 -10.49
N ALA A 92 3.48 4.45 -10.08
CA ALA A 92 3.83 3.12 -10.58
C ALA A 92 3.50 2.95 -12.07
N HIS A 93 2.47 3.63 -12.57
CA HIS A 93 2.17 3.68 -13.99
C HIS A 93 3.19 4.53 -14.76
N SER A 94 3.50 5.73 -14.24
CA SER A 94 4.54 6.62 -14.81
C SER A 94 5.89 5.91 -14.97
N ARG A 95 6.35 5.20 -13.93
CA ARG A 95 7.61 4.42 -13.97
C ARG A 95 7.59 3.28 -15.00
N ARG A 96 6.44 2.66 -15.25
CA ARG A 96 6.31 1.60 -16.27
C ARG A 96 6.35 2.18 -17.68
N VAL A 97 5.68 3.31 -17.89
CA VAL A 97 5.69 4.02 -19.18
C VAL A 97 7.09 4.56 -19.50
N SER A 98 7.80 5.13 -18.53
CA SER A 98 9.17 5.61 -18.75
C SER A 98 10.15 4.47 -19.05
N ARG A 99 10.04 3.33 -18.35
CA ARG A 99 10.84 2.13 -18.64
C ARG A 99 10.56 1.56 -20.03
N ALA A 100 9.29 1.54 -20.46
CA ALA A 100 8.93 1.09 -21.81
C ALA A 100 9.51 2.01 -22.89
N ARG A 101 9.53 3.33 -22.65
CA ARG A 101 10.07 4.33 -23.58
C ARG A 101 11.60 4.30 -23.67
N ASN A 102 12.28 3.88 -22.61
CA ASN A 102 13.74 3.79 -22.53
C ASN A 102 14.28 2.38 -22.81
N SER A 103 13.44 1.43 -23.21
CA SER A 103 13.90 0.11 -23.67
C SER A 103 14.55 0.29 -25.05
N PRO A 104 15.79 -0.17 -25.28
CA PRO A 104 16.38 -0.15 -26.61
C PRO A 104 15.49 -0.99 -27.54
N ASN A 105 15.07 -0.41 -28.67
CA ASN A 105 14.44 -1.20 -29.73
C ASN A 105 15.42 -2.29 -30.16
N GLY A 106 15.11 -3.54 -29.80
CA GLY A 106 15.84 -4.70 -30.27
C GLY A 106 15.70 -4.79 -31.79
N ALA A 107 16.84 -4.64 -32.47
CA ALA A 107 17.13 -5.10 -33.83
C ALA A 107 16.14 -4.68 -34.93
N ALA A 108 16.48 -3.58 -35.61
CA ALA A 108 16.22 -3.46 -37.03
C ALA A 108 16.83 -4.69 -37.75
N LYS A 109 15.99 -5.61 -38.24
CA LYS A 109 16.40 -6.56 -39.27
C LYS A 109 16.56 -5.79 -40.57
N GLY A 110 17.71 -6.00 -41.20
CA GLY A 110 18.26 -5.20 -42.28
C GLY A 110 17.40 -5.06 -43.53
N THR A 111 17.70 -3.97 -44.21
CA THR A 111 17.33 -3.55 -45.56
C THR A 111 17.47 -4.68 -46.60
N LEU A 112 16.43 -4.88 -47.42
CA LEU A 112 16.60 -5.01 -48.87
C LEU A 112 15.46 -4.24 -49.57
N PRO A 113 15.76 -3.42 -50.59
CA PRO A 113 14.77 -2.68 -51.37
C PRO A 113 14.22 -3.57 -52.50
N TYR A 114 12.91 -3.69 -52.62
CA TYR A 114 12.31 -4.22 -53.85
C TYR A 114 11.15 -3.33 -54.29
N LEU A 115 11.22 -2.95 -55.57
CA LEU A 115 10.38 -1.98 -56.27
C LEU A 115 8.93 -2.45 -56.43
N SER A 116 8.00 -1.50 -56.36
CA SER A 116 6.59 -1.61 -56.79
C SER A 116 6.47 -1.94 -58.29
N PRO A 117 5.29 -2.38 -58.77
CA PRO A 117 4.37 -1.39 -59.38
C PRO A 117 2.83 -1.63 -59.27
N SER A 118 2.11 -0.49 -59.35
CA SER A 118 0.79 -0.21 -59.98
C SER A 118 -0.56 -0.79 -59.47
N ALA A 119 -1.36 0.09 -58.82
CA ALA A 119 -2.75 0.59 -59.05
C ALA A 119 -3.81 -0.26 -59.85
N PRO A 120 -5.16 -0.05 -59.73
CA PRO A 120 -5.85 1.22 -59.40
C PRO A 120 -7.12 1.17 -58.49
N SER A 121 -7.65 2.38 -58.29
CA SER A 121 -8.74 2.90 -57.45
C SER A 121 -10.19 2.49 -57.76
N THR A 122 -11.10 2.56 -56.77
CA THR A 122 -12.47 3.10 -56.94
C THR A 122 -13.06 3.61 -55.59
N PRO A 123 -13.89 4.68 -55.57
CA PRO A 123 -14.32 5.38 -54.35
C PRO A 123 -15.76 5.04 -53.91
N GLY A 124 -16.06 5.21 -52.63
CA GLY A 124 -17.42 5.03 -52.09
C GLY A 124 -17.67 5.80 -50.80
N SER A 125 -18.19 7.02 -50.93
CA SER A 125 -18.69 7.87 -49.84
C SER A 125 -20.11 7.48 -49.43
N LYS A 126 -20.40 7.29 -48.13
CA LYS A 126 -21.74 7.53 -47.52
C LYS A 126 -21.66 7.94 -46.04
N VAL A 127 -21.82 9.25 -45.82
CA VAL A 127 -22.74 9.96 -44.89
C VAL A 127 -23.17 9.29 -43.57
N THR A 128 -22.76 9.98 -42.48
CA THR A 128 -23.36 10.21 -41.14
C THR A 128 -24.51 9.33 -40.61
N ARG A 129 -24.36 8.85 -39.36
CA ARG A 129 -25.42 9.00 -38.34
C ARG A 129 -24.86 9.13 -36.93
N SER A 130 -25.13 10.28 -36.34
CA SER A 130 -24.87 10.63 -34.96
C SER A 130 -25.86 9.93 -34.03
N HIS A 131 -25.35 9.28 -32.99
CA HIS A 131 -26.12 8.97 -31.78
C HIS A 131 -25.36 9.46 -30.57
N ARG A 132 -25.80 10.60 -30.01
CA ARG A 132 -25.51 10.98 -28.62
C ARG A 132 -26.43 10.17 -27.70
N PRO A 133 -25.92 9.54 -26.64
CA PRO A 133 -26.66 9.40 -25.41
C PRO A 133 -26.31 10.58 -24.51
N ARG A 134 -27.33 11.37 -24.17
CA ARG A 134 -27.24 12.42 -23.16
C ARG A 134 -27.06 11.82 -21.78
N LEU A 135 -26.32 12.58 -20.98
CA LEU A 135 -26.05 12.51 -19.56
C LEU A 135 -27.28 12.08 -18.73
N VAL A 136 -27.15 10.96 -18.03
CA VAL A 136 -27.85 10.72 -16.77
C VAL A 136 -26.81 10.78 -15.66
N ASP A 137 -27.08 11.64 -14.70
CA ASP A 137 -26.18 12.14 -13.67
C ASP A 137 -25.78 11.01 -12.69
N ARG A 138 -24.48 10.66 -12.67
CA ARG A 138 -23.87 9.75 -11.68
C ARG A 138 -22.70 10.44 -10.96
N ARG A 139 -22.88 11.70 -10.55
CA ARG A 139 -22.04 12.36 -9.54
C ARG A 139 -22.27 11.79 -8.14
N ARG A 140 -22.02 10.49 -7.97
CA ARG A 140 -21.68 9.88 -6.67
C ARG A 140 -20.46 9.01 -6.89
N PHE A 141 -19.29 9.58 -6.60
CA PHE A 141 -18.01 8.92 -6.37
C PHE A 141 -17.74 7.64 -7.20
N SER A 142 -17.70 7.78 -8.53
CA SER A 142 -17.08 6.74 -9.36
C SER A 142 -15.57 6.77 -9.14
N THR A 143 -15.09 5.98 -8.20
CA THR A 143 -13.67 5.73 -7.90
C THR A 143 -13.01 4.81 -8.93
N VAL A 144 -13.46 4.82 -10.20
CA VAL A 144 -12.76 4.10 -11.26
C VAL A 144 -11.51 4.90 -11.64
N VAL A 145 -10.48 4.77 -10.81
CA VAL A 145 -9.13 5.20 -11.16
C VAL A 145 -8.69 4.29 -12.31
N ARG A 146 -8.36 4.86 -13.49
CA ARG A 146 -7.75 4.10 -14.59
C ARG A 146 -6.60 3.26 -14.01
N GLY A 147 -6.72 1.93 -14.08
CA GLY A 147 -5.70 0.99 -13.61
C GLY A 147 -5.97 0.28 -12.28
N SER A 148 -7.06 0.58 -11.55
CA SER A 148 -7.46 -0.22 -10.38
C SER A 148 -8.32 -1.42 -10.81
N THR A 149 -7.94 -2.63 -10.39
CA THR A 149 -8.73 -3.84 -10.66
C THR A 149 -9.98 -3.90 -9.76
N ALA A 150 -11.06 -4.58 -10.18
CA ALA A 150 -12.24 -4.80 -9.34
C ALA A 150 -11.88 -5.37 -7.95
N ARG A 151 -10.92 -6.31 -7.90
CA ARG A 151 -10.40 -6.88 -6.64
C ARG A 151 -9.74 -5.84 -5.73
N ALA A 152 -9.05 -4.86 -6.31
CA ALA A 152 -8.43 -3.78 -5.54
C ALA A 152 -9.48 -2.85 -4.93
N GLN A 153 -10.56 -2.56 -5.68
CA GLN A 153 -11.67 -1.76 -5.17
C GLN A 153 -12.35 -2.44 -3.98
N VAL A 154 -12.67 -3.74 -4.09
CA VAL A 154 -13.24 -4.53 -2.99
C VAL A 154 -12.34 -4.50 -1.74
N THR A 155 -11.03 -4.61 -1.93
CA THR A 155 -10.06 -4.56 -0.82
C THR A 155 -10.08 -3.20 -0.10
N LEU A 156 -10.15 -2.10 -0.86
CA LEU A 156 -10.20 -0.75 -0.30
C LEU A 156 -11.54 -0.45 0.38
N ASP A 157 -12.65 -0.85 -0.22
CA ASP A 157 -13.99 -0.66 0.35
C ASP A 157 -14.11 -1.44 1.67
N THR A 158 -13.60 -2.67 1.71
CA THR A 158 -13.52 -3.50 2.92
C THR A 158 -12.65 -2.84 3.99
N LEU A 159 -11.49 -2.31 3.62
CA LEU A 159 -10.60 -1.57 4.54
C LEU A 159 -11.32 -0.38 5.16
N CYS A 160 -11.98 0.45 4.33
CA CYS A 160 -12.71 1.62 4.80
C CYS A 160 -13.83 1.21 5.77
N ALA A 161 -14.65 0.21 5.42
CA ALA A 161 -15.73 -0.25 6.27
C ALA A 161 -15.24 -0.74 7.65
N HIS A 162 -14.12 -1.45 7.70
CA HIS A 162 -13.53 -1.88 8.98
C HIS A 162 -12.93 -0.73 9.78
N LEU A 163 -12.26 0.22 9.14
CA LEU A 163 -11.73 1.40 9.83
C LEU A 163 -12.87 2.26 10.39
N ASP A 164 -13.93 2.48 9.63
CA ASP A 164 -15.13 3.18 10.10
C ASP A 164 -15.75 2.44 11.29
N SER A 165 -15.84 1.10 11.21
CA SER A 165 -16.31 0.29 12.35
C SER A 165 -15.46 0.50 13.60
N LEU A 166 -14.13 0.62 13.49
CA LEU A 166 -13.26 0.89 14.63
C LEU A 166 -13.41 2.34 15.14
N VAL A 167 -13.50 3.32 14.25
CA VAL A 167 -13.62 4.75 14.59
C VAL A 167 -14.94 5.03 15.30
N PHE A 168 -16.04 4.47 14.82
CA PHE A 168 -17.39 4.74 15.32
C PHE A 168 -17.91 3.71 16.34
N ALA A 169 -17.13 2.67 16.67
CA ALA A 169 -17.51 1.65 17.66
C ALA A 169 -17.73 2.20 19.09
N ASP A 170 -17.11 3.33 19.44
CA ASP A 170 -17.22 3.92 20.79
C ASP A 170 -18.58 4.56 21.07
N SER A 171 -19.29 5.03 20.05
CA SER A 171 -20.57 5.73 20.25
C SER A 171 -21.68 4.85 20.84
N ALA A 172 -21.49 3.52 20.87
CA ALA A 172 -22.50 2.55 21.30
C ALA A 172 -22.13 1.75 22.56
N ARG A 173 -20.94 1.93 23.15
CA ARG A 173 -20.48 1.14 24.33
C ARG A 173 -20.03 2.04 25.47
N SER A 174 -21.00 2.62 26.18
CA SER A 174 -20.82 3.17 27.53
C SER A 174 -20.69 2.06 28.58
N THR A 175 -19.67 1.20 28.44
CA THR A 175 -19.37 0.14 29.42
C THR A 175 -17.89 0.22 29.83
N PRO A 176 -17.56 0.01 31.12
CA PRO A 176 -16.19 0.12 31.64
C PRO A 176 -15.19 -0.91 31.10
N SER A 177 -15.61 -1.81 30.19
CA SER A 177 -14.79 -2.84 29.55
C SER A 177 -14.39 -2.53 28.09
N ALA A 178 -14.55 -1.27 27.64
CA ALA A 178 -14.13 -0.88 26.29
C ALA A 178 -12.61 -1.08 26.11
N PRO A 179 -12.15 -1.69 25.01
CA PRO A 179 -10.73 -1.95 24.82
C PRO A 179 -9.94 -0.65 24.70
N PRO A 180 -8.70 -0.61 25.21
CA PRO A 180 -7.90 0.62 25.23
C PRO A 180 -7.64 1.12 23.81
N SER A 181 -7.56 2.45 23.66
CA SER A 181 -7.32 3.13 22.38
C SER A 181 -6.05 2.63 21.66
N SER A 182 -5.05 2.20 22.42
CA SER A 182 -3.81 1.60 21.91
C SER A 182 -4.02 0.26 21.20
N VAL A 183 -4.95 -0.58 21.66
CA VAL A 183 -5.29 -1.86 21.02
C VAL A 183 -6.09 -1.62 19.74
N ARG A 184 -6.98 -0.63 19.75
CA ARG A 184 -7.73 -0.23 18.57
C ARG A 184 -6.83 0.29 17.47
N GLU A 185 -5.87 1.13 17.82
CA GLU A 185 -4.88 1.63 16.88
C GLU A 185 -4.06 0.48 16.28
N LYS A 186 -3.59 -0.48 17.09
CA LYS A 186 -2.89 -1.68 16.59
C LYS A 186 -3.73 -2.48 15.59
N ALA A 187 -5.02 -2.69 15.89
CA ALA A 187 -5.93 -3.36 14.98
C ALA A 187 -6.12 -2.57 13.67
N ALA A 188 -6.33 -1.26 13.75
CA ALA A 188 -6.46 -0.38 12.59
C ALA A 188 -5.19 -0.37 11.73
N SER A 189 -4.01 -0.27 12.36
CA SER A 189 -2.72 -0.37 11.66
C SER A 189 -2.55 -1.70 10.95
N ARG A 190 -3.01 -2.79 11.57
CA ARG A 190 -2.95 -4.11 10.96
C ARG A 190 -3.92 -4.27 9.78
N LEU A 191 -5.11 -3.68 9.82
CA LEU A 191 -6.01 -3.64 8.66
C LEU A 191 -5.33 -2.97 7.46
N VAL A 192 -4.70 -1.81 7.69
CA VAL A 192 -3.98 -1.05 6.65
C VAL A 192 -2.82 -1.88 6.09
N LEU A 193 -2.06 -2.55 6.96
CA LEU A 193 -0.96 -3.44 6.57
C LEU A 193 -1.44 -4.59 5.66
N VAL A 194 -2.50 -5.30 6.05
CA VAL A 194 -3.05 -6.44 5.31
C VAL A 194 -3.63 -6.00 3.97
N ALA A 195 -4.37 -4.90 3.94
CA ALA A 195 -4.88 -4.32 2.70
C ALA A 195 -3.73 -3.92 1.75
N GLY A 196 -2.69 -3.27 2.29
CA GLY A 196 -1.48 -2.95 1.53
C GLY A 196 -0.82 -4.18 0.91
N ALA A 197 -0.70 -5.27 1.67
CA ALA A 197 -0.13 -6.52 1.20
C ALA A 197 -0.96 -7.18 0.08
N ARG A 198 -2.29 -7.22 0.22
CA ARG A 198 -3.22 -7.73 -0.80
C ARG A 198 -3.15 -6.93 -2.11
N LEU A 199 -3.05 -5.61 -1.97
CA LEU A 199 -2.93 -4.69 -3.10
C LEU A 199 -1.53 -4.70 -3.74
N GLY A 200 -0.51 -5.16 -2.99
CA GLY A 200 0.89 -4.94 -3.35
C GLY A 200 1.29 -3.45 -3.26
N CYS A 201 0.59 -2.67 -2.44
CA CYS A 201 0.79 -1.23 -2.30
C CYS A 201 1.76 -0.95 -1.14
N ALA A 202 3.03 -0.74 -1.50
CA ALA A 202 4.09 -0.50 -0.53
C ALA A 202 3.85 0.70 0.41
N PRO A 203 3.30 1.86 -0.03
CA PRO A 203 2.98 2.95 0.89
C PRO A 203 1.94 2.59 1.97
N LEU A 204 0.94 1.75 1.65
CA LEU A 204 -0.02 1.28 2.64
C LEU A 204 0.63 0.30 3.63
N ILE A 205 1.48 -0.60 3.15
CA ILE A 205 2.25 -1.50 4.02
C ILE A 205 3.11 -0.67 5.00
N LEU A 206 3.81 0.34 4.49
CA LEU A 206 4.60 1.25 5.32
C LEU A 206 3.76 2.05 6.30
N ALA A 207 2.58 2.53 5.91
CA ALA A 207 1.69 3.24 6.82
C ALA A 207 1.29 2.36 8.01
N GLY A 208 0.91 1.11 7.75
CA GLY A 208 0.61 0.14 8.80
C GLY A 208 1.80 -0.10 9.74
N LEU A 209 2.97 -0.40 9.17
CA LEU A 209 4.21 -0.64 9.93
C LEU A 209 4.62 0.59 10.75
N ALA A 210 4.53 1.79 10.16
CA ALA A 210 4.91 3.05 10.80
C ALA A 210 4.05 3.34 12.04
N ARG A 211 2.78 2.91 12.05
CA ARG A 211 1.89 2.98 13.21
C ARG A 211 1.97 1.79 14.17
N GLY A 212 2.92 0.88 13.94
CA GLY A 212 3.22 -0.22 14.86
C GLY A 212 2.46 -1.52 14.56
N ALA A 213 1.92 -1.69 13.36
CA ALA A 213 1.44 -3.00 12.94
C ALA A 213 2.61 -3.99 12.90
N SER A 214 2.49 -5.09 13.64
CA SER A 214 3.40 -6.23 13.47
C SER A 214 2.92 -7.09 12.30
N PRO A 215 3.79 -7.51 11.37
CA PRO A 215 3.44 -8.52 10.36
C PRO A 215 3.00 -9.85 10.98
N ASN A 216 3.58 -10.21 12.13
CA ASN A 216 3.46 -11.54 12.75
C ASN A 216 2.42 -11.63 13.88
N ALA A 217 1.62 -10.58 14.10
CA ALA A 217 0.58 -10.56 15.14
C ALA A 217 -0.65 -11.45 14.79
N PHE A 218 -0.44 -12.74 14.55
CA PHE A 218 -1.48 -13.68 14.11
C PHE A 218 -2.52 -13.96 15.19
N ARG A 219 -2.08 -14.17 16.43
CA ARG A 219 -2.97 -14.53 17.55
C ARG A 219 -3.81 -13.32 17.95
N GLU A 220 -3.14 -12.17 18.06
CA GLU A 220 -3.76 -10.90 18.39
C GLU A 220 -4.74 -10.46 17.31
N ALA A 221 -4.43 -10.70 16.02
CA ALA A 221 -5.37 -10.45 14.93
C ALA A 221 -6.70 -11.21 15.08
N ALA A 222 -6.63 -12.49 15.44
CA ALA A 222 -7.83 -13.29 15.67
C ALA A 222 -8.64 -12.77 16.85
N GLU A 223 -7.97 -12.35 17.93
CA GLU A 223 -8.61 -11.75 19.09
C GLU A 223 -9.24 -10.41 18.77
N TRP A 224 -8.55 -9.52 18.06
CA TRP A 224 -9.06 -8.21 17.68
C TRP A 224 -10.25 -8.32 16.72
N ALA A 225 -10.23 -9.28 15.78
CA ALA A 225 -11.36 -9.52 14.90
C ALA A 225 -12.63 -9.87 15.68
N ARG A 226 -12.51 -10.71 16.73
CA ARG A 226 -13.61 -11.08 17.62
C ARG A 226 -14.03 -9.90 18.50
N LEU A 227 -13.07 -9.21 19.10
CA LEU A 227 -13.28 -8.08 20.02
C LEU A 227 -14.06 -6.94 19.37
N TYR A 228 -13.72 -6.61 18.13
CA TYR A 228 -14.37 -5.54 17.37
C TYR A 228 -15.52 -6.03 16.49
N ARG A 229 -15.82 -7.34 16.49
CA ARG A 229 -16.83 -7.98 15.63
C ARG A 229 -16.73 -7.50 14.18
N LEU A 230 -15.50 -7.45 13.66
CA LEU A 230 -15.28 -6.99 12.30
C LEU A 230 -16.06 -7.92 11.35
N PRO A 231 -16.90 -7.38 10.45
CA PRO A 231 -17.63 -8.18 9.47
C PRO A 231 -16.67 -9.14 8.78
N GLN A 232 -17.05 -10.40 8.62
CA GLN A 232 -16.25 -11.28 7.78
C GLN A 232 -16.31 -10.73 6.36
N PRO A 233 -15.18 -10.35 5.74
CA PRO A 233 -15.20 -10.01 4.32
C PRO A 233 -15.58 -11.25 3.53
N SER A 234 -15.95 -11.09 2.26
CA SER A 234 -16.12 -12.21 1.33
C SER A 234 -14.88 -13.13 1.26
N ASP A 235 -13.70 -12.62 1.65
CA ASP A 235 -12.42 -13.35 1.78
C ASP A 235 -12.09 -13.79 3.24
N GLY A 236 -13.03 -13.70 4.19
CA GLY A 236 -12.98 -14.32 5.53
C GLY A 236 -12.03 -13.75 6.59
N ASP A 237 -11.02 -12.95 6.23
CA ASP A 237 -9.93 -12.60 7.17
C ASP A 237 -9.43 -11.15 7.06
N PRO A 238 -10.07 -10.16 7.71
CA PRO A 238 -9.73 -8.75 7.50
C PRO A 238 -8.38 -8.35 8.12
N LEU A 239 -7.99 -9.00 9.21
CA LEU A 239 -6.75 -8.73 9.94
C LEU A 239 -5.61 -9.69 9.60
N GLY A 240 -5.78 -10.61 8.64
CA GLY A 240 -4.70 -11.52 8.25
C GLY A 240 -4.33 -12.52 9.37
N ALA A 241 -5.30 -12.98 10.15
CA ALA A 241 -5.13 -14.00 11.18
C ALA A 241 -4.94 -15.41 10.58
N LEU A 242 -5.67 -15.71 9.51
CA LEU A 242 -5.60 -16.97 8.75
C LEU A 242 -4.62 -16.85 7.57
N THR A 243 -4.61 -15.68 6.94
CA THR A 243 -3.83 -15.33 5.76
C THR A 243 -2.92 -14.14 6.05
N PRO A 244 -1.77 -14.38 6.69
CA PRO A 244 -0.81 -13.34 7.01
C PRO A 244 -0.46 -12.41 5.85
N PRO A 245 -0.06 -11.15 6.13
CA PRO A 245 0.30 -10.18 5.09
C PRO A 245 1.27 -10.74 4.05
N LEU A 246 2.31 -11.46 4.48
CA LEU A 246 3.29 -12.06 3.57
C LEU A 246 2.65 -13.09 2.63
N ILE A 247 1.76 -13.94 3.16
CA ILE A 247 1.08 -14.97 2.36
C ILE A 247 0.09 -14.34 1.39
N SER A 248 -0.63 -13.29 1.81
CA SER A 248 -1.48 -12.49 0.93
C SER A 248 -0.67 -11.89 -0.24
N ALA A 249 0.51 -11.34 0.05
CA ALA A 249 1.40 -10.77 -0.96
C ALA A 249 1.94 -11.86 -1.93
N VAL A 250 2.36 -13.01 -1.40
CA VAL A 250 2.83 -14.16 -2.19
C VAL A 250 1.74 -14.69 -3.12
N THR A 251 0.53 -14.89 -2.59
CA THR A 251 -0.63 -15.39 -3.35
C THR A 251 -1.02 -14.42 -4.47
N GLY A 252 -0.89 -13.11 -4.22
CA GLY A 252 -1.09 -12.07 -5.22
C GLY A 252 0.07 -11.92 -6.22
N GLY A 253 1.19 -12.62 -6.03
CA GLY A 253 2.41 -12.47 -6.82
C GLY A 253 3.04 -11.08 -6.69
N ARG A 254 2.98 -10.47 -5.51
CA ARG A 254 3.42 -9.09 -5.22
C ARG A 254 4.85 -9.08 -4.68
N ILE A 255 5.84 -9.28 -5.56
CA ILE A 255 7.25 -9.45 -5.18
C ILE A 255 7.76 -8.31 -4.30
N ALA A 256 7.60 -7.05 -4.73
CA ALA A 256 8.04 -5.89 -3.96
C ALA A 256 7.36 -5.76 -2.58
N ALA A 257 6.12 -6.26 -2.44
CA ALA A 257 5.44 -6.29 -1.15
C ALA A 257 5.98 -7.41 -0.26
N CYS A 258 6.36 -8.56 -0.85
CA CYS A 258 7.00 -9.65 -0.11
C CYS A 258 8.35 -9.20 0.43
N GLU A 259 9.19 -8.58 -0.42
CA GLU A 259 10.48 -8.02 -0.01
C GLU A 259 10.30 -7.04 1.14
N LEU A 260 9.42 -6.05 1.00
CA LEU A 260 9.20 -5.04 2.03
C LEU A 260 8.72 -5.65 3.36
N LEU A 261 7.85 -6.67 3.31
CA LEU A 261 7.39 -7.37 4.52
C LEU A 261 8.51 -8.19 5.17
N LEU A 262 9.32 -8.92 4.39
CA LEU A 262 10.44 -9.71 4.89
C LEU A 262 11.51 -8.81 5.52
N THR A 263 11.84 -7.71 4.86
CA THR A 263 12.74 -6.68 5.37
C THR A 263 12.24 -6.04 6.67
N ASN A 264 10.93 -6.07 6.92
CA ASN A 264 10.32 -5.59 8.17
C ASN A 264 9.98 -6.74 9.14
N GLY A 265 10.67 -7.89 9.02
CA GLY A 265 10.62 -8.98 9.98
C GLY A 265 9.43 -9.94 9.85
N ALA A 266 8.77 -9.99 8.69
CA ALA A 266 7.72 -11.00 8.46
C ALA A 266 8.28 -12.42 8.42
N ASP A 267 7.68 -13.33 9.19
CA ASP A 267 8.10 -14.72 9.27
C ASP A 267 7.84 -15.46 7.94
N ALA A 268 8.87 -16.09 7.38
CA ALA A 268 8.77 -16.95 6.20
C ALA A 268 8.47 -18.42 6.52
N ASP A 269 8.41 -18.80 7.81
CA ASP A 269 8.46 -20.19 8.26
C ASP A 269 7.21 -21.01 7.90
N PRO A 270 7.31 -21.99 6.97
CA PRO A 270 6.16 -22.75 6.48
C PRO A 270 5.48 -23.64 7.55
N LEU A 271 6.16 -23.97 8.65
CA LEU A 271 5.68 -24.87 9.70
C LEU A 271 4.61 -24.25 10.61
N LYS A 272 4.55 -22.91 10.73
CA LYS A 272 3.49 -22.21 11.50
C LYS A 272 2.18 -22.09 10.72
N PHE A 273 2.23 -22.15 9.38
CA PHE A 273 1.05 -22.03 8.49
C PHE A 273 0.33 -23.36 8.26
N LYS A 274 0.41 -24.28 9.25
CA LYS A 274 0.08 -25.71 9.11
C LYS A 274 -1.37 -26.05 8.71
N SER A 275 -2.29 -25.08 8.68
CA SER A 275 -3.62 -25.32 8.10
C SER A 275 -3.67 -25.14 6.58
N GLU A 276 -2.82 -24.29 5.98
CA GLU A 276 -2.68 -24.19 4.51
C GLU A 276 -1.27 -23.66 4.16
N SER A 277 -0.37 -24.57 3.81
CA SER A 277 0.97 -24.21 3.36
C SER A 277 0.90 -23.24 2.16
N PRO A 278 1.64 -22.11 2.18
CA PRO A 278 1.86 -21.24 1.02
C PRO A 278 2.43 -22.00 -0.19
N LEU A 279 3.13 -23.12 0.10
CA LEU A 279 3.60 -24.11 -0.84
C LEU A 279 2.49 -24.92 -1.53
N ASN A 280 1.36 -25.21 -0.86
CA ASN A 280 0.25 -25.97 -1.46
C ASN A 280 -0.67 -25.09 -2.32
N HIS A 281 -0.84 -23.81 -1.97
CA HIS A 281 -1.65 -22.89 -2.77
C HIS A 281 -0.85 -22.29 -3.96
N GLY A 282 0.46 -22.07 -3.79
CA GLY A 282 1.35 -21.56 -4.84
C GLY A 282 1.63 -22.56 -5.97
N VAL A 283 1.44 -23.86 -5.75
CA VAL A 283 1.62 -24.91 -6.79
C VAL A 283 0.56 -24.82 -7.90
N ARG A 284 -0.55 -24.11 -7.70
CA ARG A 284 -1.56 -23.89 -8.75
C ARG A 284 -1.28 -22.69 -9.67
N LEU A 285 -0.26 -21.87 -9.36
CA LEU A 285 0.12 -20.71 -10.17
C LEU A 285 1.59 -20.84 -10.56
N GLN A 286 1.89 -20.87 -11.87
CA GLN A 286 3.24 -20.98 -12.45
C GLN A 286 4.23 -19.83 -12.10
N LYS A 287 3.94 -19.02 -11.08
CA LYS A 287 4.79 -17.93 -10.56
C LYS A 287 5.69 -18.36 -9.39
N THR A 288 5.73 -19.65 -9.07
CA THR A 288 6.40 -20.22 -7.89
C THR A 288 7.93 -20.25 -7.95
N ARG A 289 8.56 -20.14 -9.13
CA ARG A 289 10.05 -20.12 -9.21
C ARG A 289 10.64 -18.87 -8.56
N SER A 290 10.03 -17.70 -8.75
CA SER A 290 10.52 -16.42 -8.20
C SER A 290 10.32 -16.33 -6.69
N VAL A 291 9.15 -16.77 -6.18
CA VAL A 291 8.86 -16.70 -4.74
C VAL A 291 9.64 -17.76 -3.96
N LYS A 292 9.77 -18.99 -4.48
CA LYS A 292 10.65 -19.99 -3.87
C LYS A 292 12.10 -19.49 -3.86
N SER A 293 12.61 -18.98 -4.97
CA SER A 293 13.96 -18.41 -5.02
C SER A 293 14.15 -17.29 -3.99
N LEU A 294 13.17 -16.39 -3.82
CA LEU A 294 13.24 -15.30 -2.85
C LEU A 294 13.23 -15.80 -1.39
N ILE A 295 12.35 -16.77 -1.06
CA ILE A 295 12.30 -17.38 0.28
C ILE A 295 13.55 -18.21 0.56
N TYR A 296 14.08 -18.92 -0.44
CA TYR A 296 15.33 -19.68 -0.30
C TYR A 296 16.55 -18.76 -0.16
N ASN A 297 16.64 -17.66 -0.92
CA ASN A 297 17.74 -16.70 -0.80
C ASN A 297 17.76 -15.99 0.56
N PHE A 298 16.59 -15.67 1.15
CA PHE A 298 16.50 -15.08 2.49
C PHE A 298 16.82 -16.07 3.63
N ARG A 299 16.73 -17.38 3.39
CA ARG A 299 17.04 -18.42 4.40
C ARG A 299 18.53 -18.78 4.46
N PHE A 300 19.31 -18.37 3.46
CA PHE A 300 20.72 -18.72 3.28
C PHE A 300 21.66 -17.50 3.10
N ALA A 301 21.18 -16.30 3.39
CA ALA A 301 21.98 -15.09 3.55
C ALA A 301 22.02 -14.71 5.03
#